data_AF-A0A833DQY1-F1
#
_entry.id   AF-A0A833DQY1-F1
#
_cell.length_a   1.000
_cell.length_b   1.000
_cell.length_c   1.000
_cell.angle_alpha   90.00
_cell.angle_beta   90.00
_cell.angle_gamma   90.00
#
_symmetry.space_group_name_H-M   'P 1'
#
loop_
_entity.id
_entity.type
_entity.pdbx_description
1 polymer ?
#
loop_
_entity_poly.entity_id
_entity_poly.type
_entity_poly.pdbx_seq_one_letter_code
_entity_poly.pdbx_strand_id
1 'polypeptide(L)'
;MKLNISEIDKTQYSGSLEQKYNIIKNNRYIMEEVIVPIAKALKLPLEEVVDIFVKKYDGVALYESHAFAEQAKMACLGRRVDVDLGLCWISDFYELISKKEADLIRKKVVEDTLMRGIPYKKALEKGRLLLVELLK
;
A
#
# COMPACT_ATOMS: atom_id res chain seq x y z
N MET A 1 -18.99 28.37 38.80
CA MET A 1 -18.58 26.98 38.49
C MET A 1 -17.13 27.02 38.03
N LYS A 2 -16.16 26.56 38.84
CA LYS A 2 -14.74 26.58 38.46
C LYS A 2 -14.47 25.40 37.52
N LEU A 3 -14.12 25.69 36.27
CA LEU A 3 -13.68 24.68 35.31
C LEU A 3 -12.33 24.10 35.76
N ASN A 4 -12.26 22.78 35.93
CA ASN A 4 -11.04 22.08 36.29
C ASN A 4 -10.21 21.84 35.02
N ILE A 5 -9.10 22.56 34.88
CA ILE A 5 -8.20 22.49 33.72
C ILE A 5 -7.77 21.04 33.43
N SER A 6 -7.53 20.23 34.47
CA SER A 6 -7.14 18.83 34.31
C SER A 6 -8.24 17.93 33.73
N GLU A 7 -9.51 18.27 33.96
CA GLU A 7 -10.65 17.55 33.36
C GLU A 7 -10.86 17.96 31.90
N ILE A 8 -10.62 19.23 31.59
CA ILE A 8 -10.65 19.74 30.20
C ILE A 8 -9.57 19.06 29.36
N ASP A 9 -8.33 19.01 29.85
CA ASP A 9 -7.20 18.38 29.14
C ASP A 9 -7.45 16.89 28.86
N LYS A 10 -7.97 16.15 29.86
CA LYS A 10 -8.31 14.72 29.67
C LYS A 10 -9.43 14.53 28.65
N THR A 11 -10.44 15.39 28.66
CA THR A 11 -11.56 15.35 27.71
C THR A 11 -11.08 15.69 26.30
N GLN A 12 -10.21 16.70 26.15
CA GLN A 12 -9.62 17.06 24.87
C GLN A 12 -8.69 15.97 24.33
N TYR A 13 -7.87 15.38 25.19
CA TYR A 13 -6.98 14.27 24.83
C TYR A 13 -7.75 13.03 24.38
N SER A 14 -8.79 12.63 25.13
CA SER A 14 -9.65 11.48 24.76
C SER A 14 -10.40 11.73 23.46
N GLY A 15 -10.95 12.93 23.26
CA GLY A 15 -11.59 13.31 22.00
C GLY A 15 -10.61 13.31 20.81
N SER A 16 -9.36 13.74 21.01
CA SER A 16 -8.32 13.67 19.98
C SER A 16 -7.94 12.23 19.63
N LEU A 17 -7.88 11.35 20.62
CA LEU A 17 -7.59 9.93 20.42
C LEU A 17 -8.71 9.22 19.64
N GLU A 18 -9.96 9.46 20.03
CA GLU A 18 -11.15 8.93 19.36
C GLU A 18 -11.23 9.40 17.90
N GLN A 19 -10.92 10.67 17.63
CA GLN A 19 -10.84 11.20 16.27
C GLN A 19 -9.81 10.43 15.42
N LYS A 20 -8.63 10.12 15.97
CA LYS A 20 -7.62 9.33 15.24
C LYS A 20 -8.11 7.93 14.89
N TYR A 21 -8.76 7.24 15.82
CA TYR A 21 -9.37 5.93 15.53
C TYR A 21 -10.41 6.05 14.42
N ASN A 22 -11.27 7.07 14.50
CA ASN A 22 -12.34 7.28 13.53
C ASN A 22 -11.80 7.61 12.13
N ILE A 23 -10.69 8.35 12.00
CA ILE A 23 -10.04 8.62 10.71
C ILE A 23 -9.66 7.31 10.00
N ILE A 24 -9.12 6.32 10.72
CA ILE A 24 -8.78 5.03 10.13
C ILE A 24 -10.00 4.15 9.92
N LYS A 25 -10.76 3.89 11.00
CA LYS A 25 -11.85 2.91 11.00
C LYS A 25 -12.97 3.27 10.03
N ASN A 26 -13.26 4.56 9.89
CA ASN A 26 -14.30 5.03 8.95
C ASN A 26 -13.77 5.16 7.52
N ASN A 27 -12.46 5.07 7.30
CA ASN A 27 -11.86 5.06 5.98
C ASN A 27 -11.79 3.62 5.45
N ARG A 28 -12.85 3.21 4.75
CA ARG A 28 -12.98 1.88 4.17
C ARG A 28 -11.77 1.48 3.31
N TYR A 29 -11.26 2.40 2.50
CA TYR A 29 -10.12 2.14 1.64
C TYR A 29 -8.87 1.80 2.45
N ILE A 30 -8.54 2.61 3.47
CA ILE A 30 -7.40 2.33 4.35
C ILE A 30 -7.56 0.97 5.05
N MET A 31 -8.77 0.67 5.53
CA MET A 31 -9.04 -0.61 6.18
C MET A 31 -8.80 -1.79 5.22
N GLU A 32 -9.31 -1.73 3.99
CA GLU A 32 -9.23 -2.82 3.02
C GLU A 32 -7.85 -2.95 2.36
N GLU A 33 -7.20 -1.83 2.04
CA GLU A 33 -5.98 -1.79 1.21
C GLU A 33 -4.69 -1.67 2.03
N VAL A 34 -4.78 -1.27 3.30
CA VAL A 34 -3.60 -1.09 4.17
C VAL A 34 -3.69 -1.95 5.41
N ILE A 35 -4.71 -1.75 6.25
CA ILE A 35 -4.81 -2.41 7.56
C ILE A 35 -4.98 -3.92 7.41
N VAL A 36 -5.94 -4.37 6.59
CA VAL A 36 -6.19 -5.80 6.37
C VAL A 36 -4.97 -6.52 5.77
N PRO A 37 -4.28 -5.99 4.74
CA PRO A 37 -3.07 -6.61 4.22
C PRO A 37 -1.94 -6.72 5.25
N ILE A 38 -1.68 -5.67 6.04
CA ILE A 38 -0.65 -5.70 7.09
C ILE A 38 -1.02 -6.72 8.16
N ALA A 39 -2.27 -6.71 8.63
CA ALA A 39 -2.76 -7.65 9.63
C ALA A 39 -2.60 -9.10 9.18
N LYS A 40 -2.95 -9.40 7.92
CA LYS A 40 -2.75 -10.73 7.33
C LYS A 40 -1.28 -11.12 7.23
N ALA A 41 -0.43 -10.21 6.75
CA ALA A 41 1.00 -10.47 6.56
C ALA A 41 1.72 -10.71 7.90
N LEU A 42 1.37 -9.94 8.93
CA LEU A 42 1.97 -10.03 10.27
C LEU A 42 1.23 -10.98 11.22
N LYS A 43 0.10 -11.54 10.79
CA LYS A 43 -0.80 -12.39 11.60
C LYS A 43 -1.27 -11.70 12.89
N LEU A 44 -1.61 -10.42 12.80
CA LEU A 44 -2.12 -9.62 13.90
C LEU A 44 -3.64 -9.38 13.78
N PRO A 45 -4.37 -9.18 14.89
CA PRO A 45 -5.73 -8.66 14.86
C PRO A 45 -5.78 -7.27 14.19
N LEU A 46 -6.88 -6.97 13.49
CA LEU A 46 -7.08 -5.68 12.82
C LEU A 46 -6.95 -4.51 13.80
N GLU A 47 -7.56 -4.64 14.97
CA GLU A 47 -7.55 -3.61 16.02
C GLU A 47 -6.13 -3.29 16.49
N GLU A 48 -5.26 -4.29 16.62
CA GLU A 48 -3.86 -4.08 17.02
C GLU A 48 -3.09 -3.27 15.96
N VAL A 49 -3.37 -3.52 14.68
CA VAL A 49 -2.76 -2.75 13.59
C VAL A 49 -3.28 -1.31 13.59
N VAL A 50 -4.58 -1.09 13.79
CA VAL A 50 -5.14 0.27 13.92
C VAL A 50 -4.49 1.01 15.09
N ASP A 51 -4.35 0.34 16.23
CA ASP A 51 -3.68 0.85 17.43
C ASP A 51 -2.24 1.31 17.15
N ILE A 52 -1.48 0.54 16.36
CA ILE A 52 -0.11 0.91 15.96
C ILE A 52 -0.13 2.23 15.19
N PHE A 53 -1.04 2.40 14.23
CA PHE A 53 -1.12 3.63 13.44
C PHE A 53 -1.53 4.82 14.31
N VAL A 54 -2.56 4.68 15.15
CA VAL A 54 -3.02 5.75 16.04
C VAL A 54 -1.93 6.21 17.02
N LYS A 55 -1.10 5.27 17.51
CA LYS A 55 0.02 5.57 18.41
C LYS A 55 1.20 6.22 17.70
N LYS A 56 1.45 5.88 16.43
CA LYS A 56 2.64 6.32 15.68
C LYS A 56 2.44 7.59 14.87
N TYR A 57 1.21 7.86 14.41
CA TYR A 57 0.90 9.00 13.56
C TYR A 57 0.08 10.05 14.30
N ASP A 58 0.27 11.33 13.94
CA ASP A 58 -0.62 12.41 14.33
C ASP A 58 -1.91 12.39 13.48
N GLY A 59 -2.88 13.25 13.83
CA GLY A 59 -4.16 13.28 13.12
C GLY A 59 -4.04 13.70 11.65
N VAL A 60 -3.07 14.56 11.33
CA VAL A 60 -2.86 15.07 9.96
C VAL A 60 -2.29 13.96 9.07
N ALA A 61 -1.24 13.29 9.52
CA ALA A 61 -0.64 12.18 8.78
C ALA A 61 -1.62 11.01 8.60
N LEU A 62 -2.49 10.75 9.58
CA LEU A 62 -3.57 9.77 9.43
C LEU A 62 -4.59 10.19 8.36
N TYR A 63 -4.94 11.47 8.30
CA TYR A 63 -5.86 11.98 7.29
C TYR A 63 -5.30 11.88 5.88
N GLU A 64 -4.00 12.18 5.70
CA GLU A 64 -3.29 12.10 4.43
C GLU A 64 -2.97 10.67 3.98
N SER A 65 -3.07 9.69 4.89
CA SER A 65 -2.68 8.29 4.65
C SER A 65 -3.34 7.65 3.42
N HIS A 66 -4.55 8.08 3.05
CA HIS A 66 -5.26 7.58 1.88
C HIS A 66 -4.48 7.83 0.59
N ALA A 67 -3.97 9.06 0.40
CA ALA A 67 -3.19 9.40 -0.79
C ALA A 67 -1.87 8.61 -0.85
N PHE A 68 -1.22 8.42 0.31
CA PHE A 68 0.00 7.61 0.39
C PHE A 68 -0.26 6.14 0.09
N ALA A 69 -1.39 5.59 0.53
CA ALA A 69 -1.78 4.21 0.25
C ALA A 69 -2.01 3.97 -1.25
N GLU A 70 -2.71 4.87 -1.92
CA GLU A 70 -2.91 4.84 -3.38
C GLU A 70 -1.56 4.84 -4.14
N GLN A 71 -0.64 5.73 -3.76
CA GLN A 71 0.70 5.80 -4.35
C GLN A 71 1.51 4.54 -4.07
N ALA A 72 1.46 4.02 -2.85
CA ALA A 72 2.19 2.83 -2.44
C ALA A 72 1.70 1.57 -3.16
N LYS A 73 0.40 1.49 -3.50
CA LYS A 73 -0.19 0.34 -4.21
C LYS A 73 0.49 0.09 -5.56
N MET A 74 0.75 1.16 -6.31
CA MET A 74 1.47 1.09 -7.59
C MET A 74 2.89 0.52 -7.41
N ALA A 75 3.63 1.05 -6.44
CA ALA A 75 5.01 0.63 -6.16
C ALA A 75 5.08 -0.82 -5.62
N CYS A 76 4.18 -1.19 -4.70
CA CYS A 76 4.10 -2.54 -4.14
C CYS A 76 3.80 -3.57 -5.23
N LEU A 77 2.86 -3.26 -6.14
CA LEU A 77 2.55 -4.15 -7.25
C LEU A 77 3.72 -4.26 -8.23
N GLY A 78 4.41 -3.15 -8.53
CA GLY A 78 5.60 -3.16 -9.36
C GLY A 78 6.68 -4.10 -8.83
N ARG A 79 6.99 -4.02 -7.53
CA ARG A 79 7.94 -4.93 -6.88
C ARG A 79 7.52 -6.39 -6.96
N ARG A 80 6.21 -6.66 -6.83
CA ARG A 80 5.69 -8.03 -7.01
C ARG A 80 5.91 -8.52 -8.44
N VAL A 81 5.65 -7.67 -9.44
CA VAL A 81 5.92 -8.01 -10.85
C VAL A 81 7.39 -8.30 -11.07
N ASP A 82 8.30 -7.53 -10.47
CA ASP A 82 9.75 -7.80 -10.58
C ASP A 82 10.11 -9.19 -10.08
N VAL A 83 9.56 -9.59 -8.94
CA VAL A 83 9.76 -10.92 -8.36
C VAL A 83 9.13 -12.00 -9.24
N ASP A 84 7.86 -11.83 -9.60
CA ASP A 84 7.07 -12.85 -10.29
C ASP A 84 7.50 -13.06 -11.76
N LEU A 85 8.14 -12.07 -12.39
CA LEU A 85 8.75 -12.17 -13.73
C LEU A 85 10.27 -12.36 -13.70
N GLY A 86 10.91 -12.29 -12.53
CA GLY A 86 12.36 -12.40 -12.40
C GLY A 86 13.14 -11.23 -13.03
N LEU A 87 12.56 -10.03 -13.08
CA LEU A 87 13.18 -8.86 -13.73
C LEU A 87 14.47 -8.42 -13.05
N CYS A 88 14.61 -8.65 -11.73
CA CYS A 88 15.86 -8.39 -11.03
C CYS A 88 17.02 -9.21 -11.64
N TRP A 89 16.78 -10.48 -11.98
CA TRP A 89 17.78 -11.32 -12.61
C TRP A 89 17.99 -10.92 -14.06
N ILE A 90 16.90 -10.84 -14.81
CA ILE A 90 16.94 -10.69 -16.26
C ILE A 90 17.47 -9.32 -16.67
N SER A 91 17.12 -8.25 -15.94
CA SER A 91 17.52 -6.88 -16.28
C SER A 91 18.65 -6.35 -15.41
N ASP A 92 18.57 -6.47 -14.08
CA ASP A 92 19.54 -5.80 -13.20
C ASP A 92 20.86 -6.57 -13.04
N PHE A 93 20.82 -7.90 -13.00
CA PHE A 93 22.01 -8.73 -12.78
C PHE A 93 22.66 -9.25 -14.07
N TYR A 94 21.87 -9.83 -14.96
CA TYR A 94 22.37 -10.44 -16.19
C TYR A 94 22.27 -9.53 -17.41
N GLU A 95 21.58 -8.39 -17.29
CA GLU A 95 21.44 -7.38 -18.36
C GLU A 95 20.98 -7.98 -19.71
N LEU A 96 20.15 -9.04 -19.67
CA LEU A 96 19.60 -9.71 -20.85
C LEU A 96 18.58 -8.83 -21.59
N ILE A 97 17.95 -7.91 -20.86
CA ILE A 97 17.15 -6.81 -21.40
C ILE A 97 17.56 -5.51 -20.71
N SER A 98 17.34 -4.38 -21.37
CA SER A 98 17.60 -3.07 -20.78
C SER A 98 16.65 -2.76 -19.62
N LYS A 99 17.12 -1.95 -18.67
CA LYS A 99 16.30 -1.45 -17.56
C LYS A 99 15.02 -0.76 -18.03
N LYS A 100 15.10 -0.06 -19.17
CA LYS A 100 13.95 0.62 -19.78
C LYS A 100 12.89 -0.37 -20.26
N GLU A 101 13.29 -1.48 -20.86
CA GLU A 101 12.36 -2.53 -21.29
C GLU A 101 11.71 -3.22 -20.08
N ALA A 102 12.50 -3.55 -19.06
CA ALA A 102 11.98 -4.11 -17.82
C ALA A 102 10.96 -3.16 -17.15
N ASP A 103 11.26 -1.87 -17.07
CA ASP A 103 10.37 -0.85 -16.53
C ASP A 103 9.07 -0.72 -17.32
N LEU A 104 9.13 -0.81 -18.66
CA LEU A 104 7.94 -0.77 -19.52
C LEU A 104 7.05 -2.01 -19.31
N ILE A 105 7.63 -3.20 -19.17
CA ILE A 105 6.89 -4.43 -18.87
C ILE A 105 6.22 -4.30 -17.50
N ARG A 106 6.99 -3.90 -16.47
CA ARG A 106 6.48 -3.68 -15.11
C ARG A 106 5.31 -2.71 -15.12
N LYS A 107 5.50 -1.53 -15.74
CA LYS A 107 4.48 -0.49 -15.84
C LYS A 107 3.23 -1.01 -16.54
N LYS A 108 3.37 -1.75 -17.64
CA LYS A 108 2.24 -2.33 -18.38
C LYS A 108 1.42 -3.29 -17.51
N VAL A 109 2.07 -4.19 -16.77
CA VAL A 109 1.37 -5.15 -15.89
C VAL A 109 0.65 -4.42 -14.74
N VAL A 110 1.30 -3.40 -14.16
CA VAL A 110 0.72 -2.57 -13.09
C VAL A 110 -0.50 -1.80 -13.59
N GLU A 111 -0.40 -1.12 -14.73
CA GLU A 111 -1.51 -0.36 -15.34
C GLU A 111 -2.67 -1.28 -15.75
N ASP A 112 -2.38 -2.43 -16.37
CA ASP A 112 -3.39 -3.42 -16.71
C ASP A 112 -4.16 -3.87 -15.46
N THR A 113 -3.46 -4.06 -14.36
CA THR A 113 -4.07 -4.55 -13.11
C THR A 113 -4.89 -3.46 -12.42
N LEU A 114 -4.33 -2.26 -12.24
CA LEU A 114 -4.92 -1.23 -11.39
C LEU A 114 -5.85 -0.28 -12.15
N MET A 115 -5.50 0.09 -13.38
CA MET A 115 -6.28 1.07 -14.15
C MET A 115 -7.30 0.40 -15.06
N ARG A 116 -6.99 -0.77 -15.61
CA ARG A 116 -7.89 -1.51 -16.53
C ARG A 116 -8.68 -2.61 -15.85
N GLY A 117 -8.44 -2.86 -14.55
CA GLY A 117 -9.15 -3.88 -13.78
C GLY A 117 -8.90 -5.32 -14.25
N ILE A 118 -7.80 -5.57 -14.97
CA ILE A 118 -7.46 -6.91 -15.42
C ILE A 118 -6.94 -7.71 -14.22
N PRO A 119 -7.43 -8.94 -13.96
CA PRO A 119 -6.91 -9.75 -12.87
C PRO A 119 -5.39 -9.91 -12.97
N TYR A 120 -4.68 -9.70 -11.84
CA TYR A 120 -3.21 -9.68 -11.80
C TYR A 120 -2.58 -10.86 -12.54
N LYS A 121 -3.08 -12.08 -12.31
CA LYS A 121 -2.57 -13.30 -12.98
C LYS A 121 -2.62 -13.21 -14.51
N LYS A 122 -3.69 -12.62 -15.08
CA LYS A 122 -3.82 -12.42 -16.54
C LYS A 122 -2.91 -11.31 -17.05
N ALA A 123 -2.78 -10.22 -16.30
CA ALA A 123 -1.86 -9.13 -16.64
C ALA A 123 -0.40 -9.62 -16.63
N LEU A 124 -0.03 -10.39 -15.61
CA LEU A 124 1.28 -11.02 -15.47
C LEU A 124 1.60 -11.98 -16.63
N GLU A 125 0.62 -12.77 -17.08
CA GLU A 125 0.78 -13.67 -18.24
C GLU A 125 1.14 -12.89 -19.50
N LYS A 126 0.46 -11.78 -19.77
CA LYS A 126 0.79 -10.89 -20.90
C LYS A 126 2.20 -10.32 -20.77
N GLY A 127 2.57 -9.90 -19.55
CA GLY A 127 3.94 -9.44 -19.26
C GLY A 127 4.98 -10.52 -19.56
N ARG A 128 4.71 -11.78 -19.19
CA ARG A 128 5.60 -12.91 -19.47
C ARG A 128 5.77 -13.16 -20.97
N LEU A 129 4.69 -13.09 -21.75
CA LEU A 129 4.77 -13.26 -23.20
C LEU A 129 5.66 -12.20 -23.85
N LEU A 130 5.49 -10.93 -23.46
CA LEU A 130 6.32 -9.83 -23.95
C LEU A 130 7.79 -10.00 -23.54
N LEU A 131 8.04 -10.43 -22.31
CA LEU A 131 9.39 -10.68 -21.82
C LEU A 131 10.09 -11.79 -22.61
N VAL A 132 9.38 -12.88 -22.91
CA VAL A 132 9.91 -13.99 -23.72
C VAL A 132 10.16 -13.55 -25.17
N GLU A 133 9.33 -12.65 -25.70
CA GLU A 133 9.53 -12.08 -27.05
C GLU A 133 10.81 -11.23 -27.12
N LEU A 134 11.11 -10.44 -26.07
CA LEU A 134 12.34 -9.64 -26.01
C LEU A 134 13.63 -10.47 -25.82
N LEU A 135 13.52 -11.65 -25.23
CA LEU A 135 14.66 -12.55 -24.97
C LEU A 135 15.01 -13.45 -26.17
N LYS A 136 14.25 -13.38 -27.26
CA LYS A 136 14.46 -14.17 -28.48
C LYS A 136 15.07 -13.32 -29.59
#